data_AF-A0A5B6WG62-F1
#
_entry.id   AF-A0A5B6WG62-F1
#
_cell.length_a   1.000
_cell.length_b   1.000
_cell.length_c   1.000
_cell.angle_alpha   90.00
_cell.angle_beta   90.00
_cell.angle_gamma   90.00
#
_symmetry.space_group_name_H-M   'P 1'
#
loop_
_entity.id
_entity.type
_entity.pdbx_description
1 polymer ?
#
loop_
_entity_poly.entity_id
_entity_poly.type
_entity_poly.pdbx_seq_one_letter_code
_entity_poly.pdbx_strand_id
1 'polypeptide(L)'
;MKLSMPSTCELCCKHIKCDYRLREVGFIGHVISVDGIRVDPNKISMVLNWKPLRNVSEVRSFLGLWVTLTKLLQKEIKLVWFEKCQRSFEILKAMLIKAPLLTQTESRKEFILYSDALLSGLGCVVIQEDKVVAYASR
;
A
#
# COMPACT_ATOMS: atom_id res chain seq x y z
N MET A 1 -10.53 25.54 -20.93
CA MET A 1 -10.48 24.24 -21.65
C MET A 1 -11.68 23.41 -21.19
N LYS A 2 -12.62 23.10 -22.08
CA LYS A 2 -13.89 22.41 -21.74
C LYS A 2 -13.70 20.92 -22.01
N LEU A 3 -13.59 20.11 -20.96
CA LEU A 3 -13.61 18.66 -21.09
C LEU A 3 -15.07 18.23 -21.16
N SER A 4 -15.51 17.68 -22.30
CA SER A 4 -16.85 17.11 -22.45
C SER A 4 -16.82 15.65 -21.99
N MET A 5 -17.55 15.34 -20.91
CA MET A 5 -17.87 13.96 -20.51
C MET A 5 -19.08 13.43 -21.32
N PRO A 6 -19.21 12.11 -21.53
CA PRO A 6 -20.36 11.52 -22.22
C PRO A 6 -21.67 11.85 -21.49
N SER A 7 -22.69 12.23 -22.27
CA SER A 7 -23.91 12.93 -21.85
C SER A 7 -24.96 12.07 -21.13
N THR A 8 -24.58 11.00 -20.42
CA THR A 8 -25.52 10.09 -19.76
C THR A 8 -25.52 10.17 -18.23
N CYS A 9 -24.66 10.99 -17.62
CA CYS A 9 -24.67 11.30 -16.18
C CYS A 9 -24.22 12.74 -15.93
N GLU A 10 -25.00 13.55 -15.21
CA GLU A 10 -24.68 14.94 -14.84
C GLU A 10 -23.63 15.04 -13.71
N LEU A 11 -22.46 14.43 -13.90
CA LEU A 11 -21.34 14.56 -12.97
C LEU A 11 -20.45 15.73 -13.42
N CYS A 12 -20.46 16.82 -12.65
CA CYS A 12 -19.60 17.98 -12.88
C CYS A 12 -18.36 17.92 -11.99
N CYS A 13 -17.17 17.97 -12.59
CA CYS A 13 -15.92 18.13 -11.84
C CYS A 13 -15.81 19.55 -11.26
N LYS A 14 -15.44 19.67 -9.98
CA LYS A 14 -15.12 20.97 -9.38
C LYS A 14 -13.77 21.45 -9.92
N HIS A 15 -13.78 22.50 -10.75
CA HIS A 15 -12.58 22.99 -11.43
C HIS A 15 -11.40 23.29 -10.49
N ILE A 16 -11.68 23.77 -9.27
CA ILE A 16 -10.68 24.08 -8.24
C ILE A 16 -9.96 22.82 -7.69
N LYS A 17 -10.57 21.65 -7.82
CA LYS A 17 -10.01 20.37 -7.36
C LYS A 17 -9.40 19.53 -8.48
N CYS A 18 -9.29 20.10 -9.68
CA CYS A 18 -8.80 19.39 -10.85
C CYS A 18 -7.45 19.97 -11.27
N ASP A 19 -6.42 19.14 -11.20
CA ASP A 19 -5.13 19.44 -11.79
C ASP A 19 -5.07 18.88 -13.21
N TYR A 20 -4.51 19.66 -14.14
CA TYR A 20 -4.46 19.29 -15.56
C TYR A 20 -3.04 19.30 -16.08
N ARG A 21 -2.73 18.34 -16.96
CA ARG A 21 -1.45 18.24 -17.69
C ARG A 21 -0.20 18.22 -16.79
N LEU A 22 -0.31 17.64 -15.60
CA LEU A 22 0.84 17.42 -14.73
C LEU A 22 1.67 16.22 -15.20
N ARG A 23 2.99 16.29 -15.02
CA ARG A 23 3.89 15.14 -15.22
C ARG A 23 3.85 14.15 -14.06
N GLU A 24 3.44 14.61 -12.88
CA GLU A 24 3.24 13.81 -11.69
C GLU A 24 1.92 14.21 -11.01
N VAL A 25 1.17 13.25 -10.50
CA VAL A 25 -0.09 13.51 -9.78
C VAL A 25 -0.19 12.65 -8.52
N GLY A 26 -0.63 13.27 -7.42
CA GLY A 26 -0.95 12.57 -6.19
C GLY A 26 -2.33 11.90 -6.30
N PHE A 27 -2.40 10.59 -6.07
CA PHE A 27 -3.65 9.84 -6.12
C PHE A 27 -3.68 8.74 -5.06
N ILE A 28 -4.66 8.77 -4.14
CA ILE A 28 -4.84 7.80 -3.04
C ILE A 28 -3.55 7.65 -2.18
N GLY A 29 -2.74 8.71 -2.14
CA GLY A 29 -1.45 8.77 -1.45
C GLY A 29 -0.33 7.96 -2.09
N HIS A 30 -0.45 7.72 -3.39
CA HIS A 30 0.65 7.44 -4.28
C HIS A 30 0.92 8.66 -5.15
N VAL A 31 2.14 8.78 -5.67
CA VAL A 31 2.49 9.69 -6.74
C VAL A 31 2.63 8.87 -8.01
N ILE A 32 1.84 9.22 -9.01
CA ILE A 32 1.85 8.58 -10.33
C ILE A 32 2.65 9.50 -11.26
N SER A 33 3.71 8.96 -11.86
CA SER A 33 4.55 9.64 -12.85
C SER A 33 4.77 8.77 -14.08
N VAL A 34 5.47 9.31 -15.08
CA VAL A 34 5.91 8.55 -16.26
C VAL A 34 6.85 7.38 -15.92
N ASP A 35 7.56 7.47 -14.79
CA ASP A 35 8.50 6.44 -14.34
C ASP A 35 7.81 5.31 -13.55
N GLY A 36 6.53 5.50 -13.16
CA GLY A 36 5.73 4.50 -12.46
C GLY A 36 4.96 5.07 -11.26
N ILE A 37 4.54 4.16 -10.37
CA ILE A 37 3.76 4.50 -9.18
C ILE A 37 4.65 4.37 -7.95
N ARG A 38 4.82 5.49 -7.24
CA ARG A 38 5.57 5.54 -5.97
C ARG A 38 4.66 5.88 -4.80
N VAL A 39 5.04 5.48 -3.60
CA VAL A 39 4.36 5.97 -2.39
C VAL A 39 4.68 7.46 -2.23
N ASP A 40 3.67 8.25 -1.84
CA ASP A 40 3.88 9.67 -1.56
C ASP A 40 4.97 9.87 -0.49
N PRO A 41 6.03 10.67 -0.74
CA PRO A 41 7.07 10.98 0.24
C PRO A 41 6.52 11.46 1.58
N ASN A 42 5.37 12.14 1.59
CA ASN A 42 4.72 12.57 2.83
C ASN A 42 4.15 11.37 3.61
N LYS A 43 3.60 10.36 2.93
CA LYS A 43 3.20 9.12 3.61
C LYS A 43 4.43 8.36 4.13
N ILE A 44 5.53 8.34 3.37
CA ILE A 44 6.79 7.74 3.80
C ILE A 44 7.32 8.43 5.07
N SER A 45 7.32 9.77 5.10
CA SER A 45 7.78 10.54 6.26
C SER A 45 6.88 10.35 7.49
N MET A 46 5.58 10.19 7.31
CA MET A 46 4.66 9.81 8.39
C MET A 46 4.98 8.43 8.96
N VAL A 47 5.31 7.45 8.12
CA VAL A 47 5.72 6.10 8.57
C VAL A 47 7.07 6.13 9.28
N LEU A 48 8.03 6.92 8.78
CA LEU A 48 9.35 7.10 9.41
C LEU A 48 9.25 7.71 10.81
N ASN A 49 8.47 8.79 10.94
CA ASN A 49 8.29 9.51 12.20
C ASN A 49 7.25 8.88 13.13
N TRP A 50 6.75 7.70 12.78
CA TRP A 50 5.75 7.01 13.58
C TRP A 50 6.35 6.61 14.93
N LYS A 51 5.83 7.21 15.99
CA LYS A 51 6.21 6.90 17.38
C LYS A 51 5.90 5.43 17.71
N PRO A 52 6.78 4.71 18.43
CA PRO A 52 6.48 3.36 18.88
C PRO A 52 5.10 3.29 19.55
N LEU A 53 4.27 2.32 19.14
CA LEU A 53 2.90 2.17 19.64
C LEU A 53 2.98 1.78 21.12
N ARG A 54 2.54 2.67 22.02
CA ARG A 54 2.63 2.45 23.48
C ARG A 54 1.34 1.90 24.08
N ASN A 55 0.23 1.98 23.35
CA ASN A 55 -1.08 1.57 23.83
C ASN A 55 -1.58 0.31 23.10
N VAL A 56 -2.13 -0.64 23.85
CA VAL A 56 -2.75 -1.87 23.34
C VAL A 56 -3.80 -1.58 22.25
N SER A 57 -4.56 -0.48 22.37
CA SER A 57 -5.55 -0.08 21.37
C SER A 57 -4.91 0.33 20.03
N GLU A 58 -3.79 1.06 20.09
CA GLU A 58 -3.04 1.49 18.90
C GLU A 58 -2.37 0.29 18.22
N VAL A 59 -1.82 -0.64 19.01
CA VAL A 59 -1.26 -1.90 18.50
C VAL A 59 -2.35 -2.75 17.85
N ARG A 60 -3.55 -2.82 18.44
CA ARG A 60 -4.70 -3.53 17.86
C ARG A 60 -5.16 -2.91 16.55
N SER A 61 -5.27 -1.58 16.49
CA SER A 61 -5.64 -0.87 15.26
C SER A 61 -4.61 -1.09 14.15
N PHE A 62 -3.32 -1.07 14.52
CA PHE A 62 -2.22 -1.31 13.60
C PHE A 62 -2.20 -2.76 13.06
N LEU A 63 -2.33 -3.74 13.95
CA LEU A 63 -2.38 -5.15 13.57
C LEU A 63 -3.67 -5.52 12.83
N GLY A 64 -4.75 -4.79 13.10
CA GLY A 64 -6.01 -4.89 12.36
C GLY A 64 -5.88 -4.49 10.89
N LEU A 65 -4.84 -3.73 10.52
CA LEU A 65 -4.54 -3.37 9.13
C LEU A 65 -3.85 -4.51 8.35
N TRP A 66 -3.23 -5.49 9.02
CA TRP A 66 -2.48 -6.61 8.39
C TRP A 66 -2.93 -8.01 8.85
N VAL A 67 -4.15 -8.09 9.38
CA VAL A 67 -4.80 -9.25 10.01
C VAL A 67 -4.09 -10.60 9.82
N THR A 68 -3.19 -10.94 10.74
CA THR A 68 -2.79 -12.32 11.11
C THR A 68 -2.26 -12.40 12.56
N LEU A 69 -2.69 -11.50 13.44
CA LEU A 69 -2.47 -11.64 14.89
C LEU A 69 -3.78 -11.82 15.66
N THR A 70 -4.81 -12.37 15.03
CA THR A 70 -6.08 -12.75 15.67
C THR A 70 -5.88 -13.78 16.79
N LYS A 71 -4.81 -14.61 16.76
CA LYS A 71 -4.45 -15.49 17.89
C LYS A 71 -3.91 -14.75 19.11
N LEU A 72 -3.30 -13.56 18.96
CA LEU A 72 -2.90 -12.71 20.09
C LEU A 72 -4.05 -11.84 20.62
N LEU A 73 -5.20 -11.82 19.92
CA LEU A 73 -6.38 -11.04 20.29
C LEU A 73 -7.48 -11.89 20.95
N GLN A 74 -7.31 -13.22 20.98
CA GLN A 74 -8.18 -14.10 21.75
C GLN A 74 -7.82 -14.01 23.25
N LYS A 75 -8.73 -13.37 24.01
CA LYS A 75 -8.82 -13.31 25.49
C LYS A 75 -7.57 -12.86 26.26
N GLU A 76 -7.66 -11.68 26.86
CA GLU A 76 -6.92 -11.27 28.08
C GLU A 76 -5.40 -11.44 28.16
N ILE A 77 -4.68 -11.58 27.03
CA ILE A 77 -3.21 -11.53 27.07
C ILE A 77 -2.79 -10.06 27.21
N LYS A 78 -2.14 -9.71 28.33
CA LYS A 78 -1.43 -8.43 28.49
C LYS A 78 -0.45 -8.31 27.33
N LEU A 79 -0.73 -7.40 26.41
CA LEU A 79 0.11 -7.16 25.25
C LEU A 79 1.36 -6.43 25.73
N VAL A 80 2.39 -7.20 26.09
CA VAL A 80 3.68 -6.66 26.47
C VAL A 80 4.43 -6.39 25.17
N TRP A 81 4.74 -5.13 24.92
CA TRP A 81 5.57 -4.72 23.79
C TRP A 81 7.02 -5.16 24.04
N PHE A 82 7.37 -6.35 23.55
CA PHE A 82 8.71 -6.90 23.67
C PHE A 82 9.63 -6.40 22.56
N GLU A 83 10.95 -6.50 22.75
CA GLU A 83 11.94 -6.16 21.72
C GLU A 83 11.67 -6.85 20.37
N LYS A 84 11.14 -8.08 20.39
CA LYS A 84 10.76 -8.80 19.17
C LYS A 84 9.66 -8.08 18.38
N CYS A 85 8.67 -7.50 19.06
CA CYS A 85 7.61 -6.71 18.43
C CYS A 85 8.18 -5.41 17.85
N GLN A 86 9.08 -4.75 18.56
CA GLN A 86 9.77 -3.55 18.08
C GLN A 86 10.60 -3.85 16.83
N ARG A 87 11.38 -4.94 16.82
CA ARG A 87 12.13 -5.39 15.64
C ARG A 87 11.22 -5.67 14.45
N SER A 88 10.13 -6.41 14.67
CA SER A 88 9.16 -6.67 13.60
C SER A 88 8.56 -5.37 13.06
N PHE A 89 8.22 -4.42 13.94
CA PHE A 89 7.70 -3.11 13.55
C PHE A 89 8.72 -2.31 12.70
N GLU A 90 10.00 -2.33 13.07
CA GLU A 90 11.07 -1.66 12.34
C GLU A 90 11.36 -2.30 10.97
N ILE A 91 11.44 -3.62 10.89
CA ILE A 91 11.63 -4.36 9.63
C ILE A 91 10.56 -3.98 8.61
N LEU A 92 9.34 -3.93 9.10
CA LEU A 92 8.16 -3.63 8.32
C LEU A 92 8.05 -2.15 7.95
N LYS A 93 8.43 -1.21 8.84
CA LYS A 93 8.62 0.19 8.44
C LYS A 93 9.64 0.28 7.30
N ALA A 94 10.76 -0.43 7.41
CA ALA A 94 11.76 -0.48 6.35
C ALA A 94 11.21 -1.11 5.05
N MET A 95 10.38 -2.15 5.14
CA MET A 95 9.71 -2.74 3.97
C MET A 95 8.73 -1.79 3.29
N LEU A 96 7.95 -1.01 4.06
CA LEU A 96 7.04 0.00 3.50
C LEU A 96 7.80 1.13 2.79
N ILE A 97 8.97 1.52 3.33
CA ILE A 97 9.82 2.55 2.73
C ILE A 97 10.52 2.02 1.48
N LYS A 98 11.01 0.78 1.54
CA LYS A 98 11.72 0.11 0.44
C LYS A 98 10.78 -0.51 -0.60
N ALA A 99 9.46 -0.48 -0.37
CA ALA A 99 8.48 -1.12 -1.22
C ALA A 99 8.73 -0.72 -2.68
N PRO A 100 8.94 -1.71 -3.57
CA PRO A 100 9.35 -1.43 -4.93
C PRO A 100 8.26 -0.62 -5.63
N LEU A 101 8.70 0.28 -6.52
CA LEU A 101 7.84 1.01 -7.42
C LEU A 101 6.98 0.01 -8.18
N LEU A 102 5.67 0.05 -7.95
CA LEU A 102 4.75 -0.75 -8.75
C LEU A 102 4.72 -0.11 -10.14
N THR A 103 4.98 -0.93 -11.15
CA THR A 103 4.97 -0.44 -12.53
C THR A 103 3.52 -0.37 -13.00
N GLN A 104 3.19 0.70 -13.74
CA GLN A 104 1.88 0.81 -14.38
C GLN A 104 1.70 -0.35 -15.37
N THR A 105 0.53 -0.99 -15.33
CA THR A 105 0.23 -2.08 -16.25
C THR A 105 -0.05 -1.59 -17.65
N GLU A 106 0.36 -2.39 -18.64
CA GLU A 106 0.02 -2.15 -20.03
C GLU A 106 -1.02 -3.17 -20.50
N SER A 107 -2.11 -2.67 -21.07
CA SER A 107 -3.30 -3.49 -21.41
C SER A 107 -3.09 -4.49 -22.56
N ARG A 108 -1.90 -4.53 -23.17
CA ARG A 108 -1.58 -5.38 -24.34
C ARG A 108 -0.40 -6.33 -24.13
N LYS A 109 0.19 -6.38 -22.94
CA LYS A 109 1.34 -7.27 -22.68
C LYS A 109 0.93 -8.39 -21.75
N GLU A 110 1.59 -9.53 -21.89
CA GLU A 110 1.32 -10.71 -21.07
C GLU A 110 1.76 -10.51 -19.62
N PHE A 111 1.03 -11.14 -18.71
CA PHE A 111 1.36 -11.18 -17.29
C PHE A 111 1.94 -12.54 -16.93
N ILE A 112 3.01 -12.53 -16.14
CA ILE A 112 3.61 -13.73 -15.56
C ILE A 112 3.23 -13.77 -14.07
N LEU A 113 2.69 -14.90 -13.63
CA LEU A 113 2.28 -15.14 -12.26
C LEU A 113 3.27 -16.08 -11.57
N TYR A 114 3.93 -15.61 -10.53
CA TYR A 114 4.74 -16.46 -9.65
C TYR A 114 3.98 -16.66 -8.33
N SER A 115 3.58 -17.89 -8.05
CA SER A 115 2.90 -18.25 -6.80
C SER A 115 3.72 -19.23 -5.99
N ASP A 116 3.79 -19.01 -4.69
CA ASP A 116 4.32 -19.94 -3.70
C ASP A 116 3.27 -20.19 -2.61
N ALA A 117 3.25 -21.40 -2.08
CA ALA A 117 2.23 -21.84 -1.14
C ALA A 117 2.85 -22.64 0.01
N LEU A 118 2.55 -22.23 1.24
CA LEU A 118 2.86 -22.99 2.45
C LEU A 118 1.57 -23.27 3.23
N LEU A 119 1.60 -24.24 4.14
CA LEU A 119 0.49 -24.58 5.03
C LEU A 119 -0.08 -23.36 5.80
N SER A 120 0.74 -22.33 6.01
CA SER A 120 0.40 -21.11 6.75
C SER A 120 -0.03 -19.93 5.88
N GLY A 121 -0.02 -20.04 4.55
CA GLY A 121 -0.43 -18.95 3.66
C GLY A 121 0.02 -19.13 2.20
N LEU A 122 -0.64 -18.40 1.31
CA LEU A 122 -0.34 -18.33 -0.12
C LEU A 122 0.24 -16.97 -0.46
N GLY A 123 1.33 -16.94 -1.23
CA GLY A 123 1.96 -15.73 -1.75
C GLY A 123 1.98 -15.73 -3.26
N CYS A 124 1.82 -14.57 -3.87
CA CYS A 124 1.83 -14.42 -5.32
C CYS A 124 2.39 -13.07 -5.75
N VAL A 125 3.18 -13.07 -6.83
CA VAL A 125 3.73 -11.88 -7.48
C VAL A 125 3.32 -11.88 -8.94
N VAL A 126 2.77 -10.75 -9.39
CA VAL A 126 2.43 -10.50 -10.80
C VAL A 126 3.54 -9.66 -11.42
N ILE A 127 4.09 -10.14 -12.54
CA ILE A 127 5.20 -9.51 -13.26
C ILE A 127 4.77 -9.25 -14.71
N GLN A 128 5.20 -8.11 -15.27
CA GLN A 128 5.02 -7.74 -16.67
C GLN A 128 6.33 -7.12 -17.17
N GLU A 129 6.91 -7.65 -18.26
CA GLU A 129 8.21 -7.22 -18.81
C GLU A 129 9.32 -7.07 -17.75
N ASP A 130 9.55 -8.12 -16.96
CA ASP A 130 10.56 -8.16 -15.89
C ASP A 130 10.35 -7.13 -14.77
N LYS A 131 9.19 -6.46 -14.72
CA LYS A 131 8.83 -5.50 -13.67
C LYS A 131 7.68 -6.00 -12.83
N VAL A 132 7.77 -5.76 -11.52
CA VAL A 132 6.70 -6.15 -10.59
C VAL A 132 5.52 -5.19 -10.69
N VAL A 133 4.34 -5.77 -10.89
CA VAL A 133 3.06 -5.07 -11.02
C VAL A 133 2.28 -5.11 -9.71
N ALA A 134 2.22 -6.28 -9.07
CA ALA A 134 1.43 -6.46 -7.85
C ALA A 134 1.96 -7.62 -7.00
N TYR A 135 1.69 -7.53 -5.70
CA TYR A 135 1.85 -8.61 -4.73
C TYR A 135 0.48 -8.97 -4.17
N ALA A 136 0.21 -10.26 -4.00
CA ALA A 136 -0.99 -10.76 -3.36
C ALA A 136 -0.61 -11.83 -2.32
N SER A 137 -1.30 -11.85 -1.19
CA SER A 137 -1.14 -12.89 -0.17
C SER A 137 -2.48 -13.22 0.50
N ARG A 138 -2.63 -14.47 0.96
CA ARG A 138 -3.85 -15.02 1.57
C ARG A 138 -3.50 -15.94 2.73
#